data_AF-A0A8X7BKL5-F1
#
_entry.id   AF-A0A8X7BKL5-F1
#
_cell.length_a   1.000
_cell.length_b   1.000
_cell.length_c   1.000
_cell.angle_alpha   90.00
_cell.angle_beta   90.00
_cell.angle_gamma   90.00
#
_symmetry.space_group_name_H-M   'P 1'
#
loop_
_entity.id
_entity.type
_entity.pdbx_description
1 polymer ?
#
loop_
_entity_poly.entity_id
_entity_poly.type
_entity_poly.pdbx_seq_one_letter_code
_entity_poly.pdbx_strand_id
1 'polypeptide(L)'
;MYNNLLLYTAVLRPILTYGSPVWGYAADSNIKILEVAQSSLIRNIVKANRYARNIKIYEDIKILPFKAYIQKLAISFFNNLPNINIENVKMLNNYIPVPDLKRPRRILLDSYNPP
;
A
#
# COMPACT_ATOMS: atom_id res chain seq x y z
N MET A 1 18.59 15.44 -7.62
CA MET A 1 17.27 15.12 -7.03
C MET A 1 16.48 14.14 -7.92
N TYR A 2 16.38 14.40 -9.22
CA TYR A 2 15.66 13.55 -10.19
C TYR A 2 16.15 12.09 -10.26
N ASN A 3 17.47 11.85 -10.28
CA ASN A 3 18.03 10.50 -10.44
C ASN A 3 17.69 9.55 -9.28
N ASN A 4 17.63 10.09 -8.05
CA ASN A 4 17.32 9.31 -6.85
C ASN A 4 15.82 9.01 -6.73
N LEU A 5 14.97 9.91 -7.23
CA LEU A 5 13.53 9.68 -7.34
C LEU A 5 13.22 8.60 -8.37
N LEU A 6 13.95 8.61 -9.50
CA LEU A 6 13.84 7.57 -10.52
C LEU A 6 14.19 6.19 -9.93
N LEU A 7 15.28 6.11 -9.16
CA LEU A 7 15.68 4.88 -8.46
C LEU A 7 14.61 4.37 -7.50
N TYR A 8 13.99 5.28 -6.72
CA TYR A 8 12.86 4.95 -5.86
C TYR A 8 11.68 4.37 -6.67
N THR A 9 11.30 5.03 -7.76
CA THR A 9 10.19 4.55 -8.59
C THR A 9 10.52 3.26 -9.36
N ALA A 10 11.78 3.03 -9.72
CA ALA A 10 12.19 1.87 -10.51
C ALA A 10 12.39 0.61 -9.66
N VAL A 11 12.86 0.75 -8.41
CA VAL A 11 13.17 -0.39 -7.53
C VAL A 11 12.09 -0.61 -6.49
N LEU A 12 11.70 0.46 -5.80
CA LEU A 12 10.78 0.36 -4.68
C LEU A 12 9.37 0.13 -5.17
N ARG A 13 8.92 0.87 -6.20
CA ARG A 13 7.56 0.72 -6.74
C ARG A 13 7.22 -0.71 -7.18
N PRO A 14 8.04 -1.46 -7.95
CA PRO A 14 7.70 -2.84 -8.29
C PRO A 14 7.65 -3.77 -7.08
N ILE A 15 8.57 -3.61 -6.10
CA ILE A 15 8.53 -4.37 -4.84
C ILE A 15 7.22 -4.11 -4.09
N LEU A 16 6.78 -2.85 -4.01
CA LEU A 16 5.54 -2.48 -3.35
C LEU A 16 4.29 -2.96 -4.12
N THR A 17 4.36 -2.98 -5.44
CA THR A 17 3.21 -3.30 -6.31
C THR A 17 2.98 -4.80 -6.38
N TYR A 18 4.05 -5.61 -6.43
CA TYR A 18 3.98 -7.06 -6.54
C TYR A 18 3.17 -7.71 -5.40
N GLY A 19 3.38 -7.26 -4.15
CA GLY A 19 2.69 -7.79 -2.97
C GLY A 19 1.39 -7.09 -2.61
N SER A 20 1.02 -6.00 -3.29
CA SER A 20 -0.05 -5.10 -2.83
C SER A 20 -1.43 -5.76 -2.62
N PRO A 21 -1.96 -6.60 -3.52
CA PRO A 21 -3.28 -7.23 -3.29
C PRO A 21 -3.25 -8.24 -2.14
N VAL A 22 -2.08 -8.83 -1.85
CA VAL A 22 -1.88 -9.75 -0.72
C VAL A 22 -1.73 -8.99 0.60
N TRP A 23 -1.03 -7.86 0.57
CA TRP A 23 -0.77 -7.04 1.75
C TRP A 23 -1.99 -6.23 2.20
N GLY A 24 -3.06 -6.18 1.40
CA GLY A 24 -4.39 -5.73 1.78
C GLY A 24 -4.92 -6.34 3.10
N TYR A 25 -4.40 -7.52 3.47
CA TYR A 25 -4.74 -8.28 4.67
C TYR A 25 -3.53 -8.55 5.60
N ALA A 26 -2.39 -7.89 5.37
CA ALA A 26 -1.21 -8.07 6.21
C ALA A 26 -1.43 -7.48 7.62
N ALA A 27 -0.76 -8.05 8.61
CA ALA A 27 -0.77 -7.49 9.97
C ALA A 27 -0.18 -6.08 9.99
N ASP A 28 -0.77 -5.19 10.79
CA ASP A 28 -0.33 -3.80 10.96
C ASP A 28 1.17 -3.68 11.27
N SER A 29 1.72 -4.62 12.04
CA SER A 29 3.15 -4.66 12.36
C SER A 29 4.03 -4.75 11.12
N ASN A 30 3.66 -5.62 10.17
CA ASN A 30 4.41 -5.81 8.92
C ASN A 30 4.27 -4.57 8.01
N ILE A 31 3.08 -3.98 7.94
CA ILE A 31 2.84 -2.74 7.19
C ILE A 31 3.69 -1.60 7.77
N LYS A 32 3.77 -1.50 9.10
CA LYS A 32 4.55 -0.48 9.79
C LYS A 32 6.05 -0.60 9.52
N ILE A 33 6.59 -1.81 9.43
CA ILE A 33 8.00 -2.04 9.05
C ILE A 33 8.28 -1.47 7.65
N LEU A 34 7.37 -1.71 6.70
CA LEU A 34 7.49 -1.22 5.33
C LEU A 34 7.31 0.30 5.24
N GLU A 35 6.39 0.90 6.01
CA GLU A 35 6.25 2.36 6.13
C GLU A 35 7.51 3.04 6.67
N VAL A 36 8.16 2.44 7.67
CA VAL A 36 9.41 2.94 8.24
C VAL A 36 10.54 2.86 7.20
N ALA A 37 10.64 1.74 6.47
CA ALA A 37 11.61 1.58 5.40
C ALA A 37 11.42 2.61 4.29
N GLN A 38 10.18 2.82 3.82
CA GLN A 38 9.85 3.84 2.82
C GLN A 38 10.23 5.25 3.31
N SER A 39 9.83 5.59 4.54
CA SER A 39 10.08 6.91 5.12
C SER A 39 11.59 7.19 5.30
N SER A 40 12.37 6.18 5.68
CA SER A 40 13.82 6.26 5.80
C SER A 40 14.48 6.53 4.44
N LEU A 41 14.07 5.79 3.41
CA LEU A 41 14.61 5.93 2.05
C LEU A 41 14.27 7.30 1.45
N ILE A 42 13.03 7.76 1.59
CA ILE A 42 12.61 9.07 1.10
C ILE A 42 13.40 10.21 1.78
N ARG A 43 13.61 10.11 3.10
CA ARG A 43 14.43 11.08 3.84
C ARG A 43 15.87 11.10 3.35
N ASN A 44 16.46 9.94 3.07
CA ASN A 44 17.80 9.85 2.49
C ASN A 44 17.87 10.49 1.10
N ILE A 45 16.85 10.29 0.26
CA ILE A 45 16.77 10.87 -1.09
C ILE A 45 16.71 12.40 -1.04
N VAL A 46 15.90 12.95 -0.13
CA VAL A 46 15.69 14.40 0.02
C VAL A 46 16.73 15.05 0.94
N LYS A 47 17.59 14.26 1.59
CA LYS A 47 18.51 14.72 2.65
C LYS A 47 17.75 15.51 3.73
N ALA A 48 16.56 15.04 4.08
CA ALA A 48 15.70 15.71 5.04
C ALA A 48 16.18 15.50 6.48
N ASN A 49 16.11 16.55 7.31
CA ASN A 49 16.43 16.46 8.73
C ASN A 49 15.47 15.48 9.44
N ARG A 50 15.95 14.78 10.47
CA ARG A 50 15.18 13.88 11.35
C ARG A 50 13.92 14.54 11.91
N TYR A 51 13.97 15.84 12.24
CA TYR A 51 12.85 16.59 12.81
C TYR A 51 11.80 17.03 11.78
N ALA A 52 12.08 16.92 10.49
CA ALA A 52 11.10 17.27 9.45
C ALA A 52 9.90 16.32 9.55
N ARG A 53 8.68 16.84 9.41
CA ARG A 53 7.46 16.02 9.45
C ARG A 53 7.35 15.19 8.17
N ASN A 54 7.06 13.88 8.32
CA ASN A 54 6.86 12.97 7.18
C ASN A 54 5.81 13.51 6.20
N ILE A 55 4.69 14.03 6.70
CA ILE A 55 3.57 14.55 5.87
C ILE A 55 4.06 15.62 4.89
N LYS A 56 4.80 16.63 5.37
CA LYS A 56 5.35 17.70 4.52
C LYS A 56 6.30 17.16 3.45
N ILE A 57 7.16 16.22 3.83
CA ILE A 57 8.09 15.57 2.88
C ILE A 57 7.32 14.84 1.78
N TYR A 58 6.24 14.13 2.13
CA TYR A 58 5.39 13.44 1.15
C TYR A 58 4.67 14.42 0.22
N GLU A 59 4.13 15.52 0.75
CA GLU A 59 3.49 16.60 -0.02
C GLU A 59 4.48 17.26 -1.00
N ASP A 60 5.68 17.60 -0.54
CA ASP A 60 6.72 18.25 -1.34
C ASP A 60 7.18 17.36 -2.52
N ILE A 61 7.29 16.04 -2.31
CA ILE A 61 7.74 15.08 -3.34
C ILE A 61 6.56 14.54 -4.15
N LYS A 62 5.31 14.85 -3.77
CA LYS A 62 4.06 14.34 -4.38
C LYS A 62 4.00 12.80 -4.41
N ILE A 63 4.48 12.14 -3.35
CA ILE A 63 4.43 10.68 -3.19
C ILE A 63 3.41 10.31 -2.13
N LEU A 64 2.60 9.27 -2.38
CA LEU A 64 1.69 8.74 -1.36
C LEU A 64 2.45 7.92 -0.29
N PRO A 65 2.02 8.00 0.98
CA PRO A 65 2.50 7.08 2.01
C PRO A 65 2.13 5.63 1.65
N PHE A 66 2.97 4.69 2.08
CA PHE A 66 2.87 3.28 1.68
C PHE A 66 1.48 2.67 1.93
N LYS A 67 0.86 2.91 3.08
CA LYS A 67 -0.49 2.43 3.39
C LYS A 67 -1.54 2.92 2.39
N ALA A 68 -1.53 4.22 2.06
CA ALA A 68 -2.45 4.78 1.09
C ALA A 68 -2.19 4.24 -0.33
N TYR A 69 -0.93 3.99 -0.67
CA TYR A 69 -0.55 3.39 -1.95
C TYR A 69 -1.06 1.94 -2.08
N ILE A 70 -0.86 1.10 -1.07
CA ILE A 70 -1.38 -0.28 -1.06
C ILE A 70 -2.91 -0.27 -1.13
N GLN A 71 -3.57 0.58 -0.35
CA GLN A 71 -5.03 0.66 -0.36
C GLN A 71 -5.54 1.01 -1.76
N LYS A 72 -4.96 2.02 -2.41
CA LYS A 72 -5.31 2.41 -3.78
C LYS A 72 -5.12 1.26 -4.76
N LEU A 73 -4.00 0.54 -4.67
CA LEU A 73 -3.72 -0.62 -5.51
C LEU A 73 -4.69 -1.77 -5.26
N ALA A 74 -4.95 -2.10 -3.99
CA ALA A 74 -5.88 -3.15 -3.60
C ALA A 74 -7.29 -2.84 -4.14
N ILE A 75 -7.79 -1.62 -3.92
CA ILE A 75 -9.09 -1.18 -4.46
C ILE A 75 -9.11 -1.32 -5.99
N SER A 76 -8.07 -0.84 -6.68
CA SER A 76 -8.02 -0.95 -8.15
C SER A 76 -8.00 -2.41 -8.63
N PHE A 77 -7.33 -3.30 -7.89
CA PHE A 77 -7.28 -4.72 -8.20
C PHE A 77 -8.66 -5.36 -8.02
N PHE A 78 -9.28 -5.18 -6.85
CA PHE A 78 -10.60 -5.76 -6.55
C PHE A 78 -11.70 -5.22 -7.46
N ASN A 79 -11.67 -3.93 -7.81
CA ASN A 79 -12.60 -3.34 -8.77
C ASN A 79 -12.43 -3.89 -10.19
N ASN A 80 -11.22 -4.32 -10.57
CA ASN A 80 -10.94 -4.90 -11.88
C ASN A 80 -11.24 -6.41 -11.95
N LEU A 81 -11.29 -7.13 -10.81
CA LEU A 81 -11.63 -8.56 -10.76
C LEU A 81 -12.88 -8.96 -11.56
N PRO A 82 -14.03 -8.26 -11.49
CA PRO A 82 -15.22 -8.66 -12.25
C PRO A 82 -15.04 -8.58 -13.77
N ASN A 83 -14.10 -7.78 -14.25
CA ASN A 83 -13.81 -7.62 -15.69
C ASN A 83 -12.85 -8.70 -16.22
N ILE A 84 -12.20 -9.45 -15.33
CA ILE A 84 -11.23 -10.48 -15.70
C ILE A 84 -11.99 -11.75 -16.06
N ASN A 85 -11.94 -12.16 -17.33
CA ASN A 85 -12.60 -13.39 -17.82
C ASN A 85 -11.81 -14.65 -17.45
N ILE A 86 -11.54 -14.86 -16.16
CA ILE A 86 -10.97 -16.11 -15.65
C ILE A 86 -12.11 -16.89 -15.00
N GLU A 87 -12.48 -18.03 -15.58
CA GLU A 87 -13.58 -18.88 -15.12
C GLU A 87 -13.42 -19.27 -13.63
N ASN A 88 -12.20 -19.53 -13.19
CA ASN A 88 -11.86 -19.89 -11.81
C ASN A 88 -12.04 -18.73 -10.81
N VAL A 89 -11.93 -17.47 -11.25
CA VAL A 89 -12.12 -16.29 -10.39
C VAL A 89 -13.61 -15.99 -10.22
N LYS A 90 -14.45 -16.31 -11.21
CA LYS A 90 -15.91 -16.22 -11.11
C LYS A 90 -16.49 -17.21 -10.09
N MET A 91 -15.82 -18.36 -9.88
CA MET A 91 -16.19 -19.36 -8.87
C MET A 91 -15.81 -18.99 -7.44
N LEU A 92 -14.89 -18.03 -7.25
CA LEU A 92 -14.63 -17.45 -5.93
C LEU A 92 -15.86 -16.60 -5.56
N ASN A 93 -16.86 -17.22 -4.94
CA ASN A 93 -17.98 -16.52 -4.32
C ASN A 93 -17.46 -15.30 -3.56
N ASN A 94 -18.12 -14.15 -3.74
CA ASN A 94 -17.80 -12.89 -3.05
C ASN A 94 -17.47 -13.19 -1.58
N TYR A 95 -16.19 -13.10 -1.24
CA TYR A 95 -15.72 -13.43 0.10
C TYR A 95 -16.30 -12.39 1.07
N ILE A 96 -17.27 -12.80 1.89
CA ILE A 96 -17.82 -11.99 2.97
C ILE A 96 -16.98 -12.34 4.21
N PRO A 97 -16.13 -11.42 4.69
CA PRO A 97 -15.35 -11.66 5.90
C PRO A 97 -16.31 -11.81 7.07
N VAL A 98 -16.42 -13.03 7.60
CA VAL A 98 -17.23 -13.32 8.78
C VAL A 98 -16.45 -12.82 10.00
N PRO A 99 -16.97 -11.83 10.76
CA PRO A 99 -16.24 -11.20 11.85
C PRO A 99 -15.95 -12.14 13.03
N ASP A 100 -16.72 -13.22 13.17
CA ASP A 100 -16.66 -14.13 14.34
C ASP A 100 -15.67 -15.30 14.20
N LEU A 101 -14.83 -15.31 13.16
CA LEU A 101 -13.79 -16.32 13.02
C LEU A 101 -12.66 -16.05 14.03
N LYS A 102 -12.06 -17.11 14.60
CA LYS A 102 -10.93 -17.04 15.56
C LYS A 102 -9.72 -16.22 15.06
N ARG A 103 -9.68 -15.89 13.77
CA ARG A 103 -8.77 -14.95 13.10
C ARG A 103 -9.54 -14.22 11.99
N PRO A 104 -10.35 -13.21 12.30
CA PRO A 104 -11.03 -12.45 11.26
C PRO A 104 -9.93 -11.67 10.52
N ARG A 105 -9.80 -11.86 9.21
CA ARG A 105 -8.79 -11.11 8.44
C ARG A 105 -9.23 -9.66 8.41
N ARG A 106 -8.49 -8.79 9.11
CA ARG A 106 -8.73 -7.36 9.12
C ARG A 106 -8.65 -6.84 7.68
N ILE A 107 -9.73 -6.26 7.19
CA ILE A 107 -9.77 -5.64 5.88
C ILE A 107 -9.18 -4.24 6.05
N LEU A 108 -8.13 -3.89 5.28
CA LEU A 108 -7.64 -2.51 5.25
C LEU A 108 -8.68 -1.51 4.69
N LEU A 109 -9.81 -2.00 4.16
CA LEU A 109 -10.93 -1.21 3.63
C LEU A 109 -11.70 -0.48 4.72
N ASP A 110 -11.85 -1.04 5.93
CA ASP A 110 -12.69 -0.48 7.00
C ASP A 110 -12.07 0.74 7.70
N SER A 111 -10.87 1.17 7.30
CA SER A 111 -10.09 2.23 7.97
C SER A 111 -9.87 3.49 7.14
N TYR A 112 -10.51 3.59 5.96
CA TYR A 112 -10.35 4.73 5.06
C TYR A 112 -11.57 5.65 5.12
N ASN A 113 -11.46 6.74 5.91
CA ASN A 113 -12.25 7.94 5.67
C ASN A 113 -11.40 8.86 4.78
N PRO A 114 -11.75 9.08 3.50
CA PRO A 114 -11.13 10.15 2.72
C PRO A 114 -11.43 11.51 3.37
N PRO A 115 -10.55 12.51 3.20
CA PRO A 115 -10.89 13.89 3.49
C PRO A 115 -12.05 14.39 2.62
#